data_AF-A0A3L7VE55-F1
#
_entry.id   AF-A0A3L7VE55-F1
#
_cell.length_a   1.000
_cell.length_b   1.000
_cell.length_c   1.000
_cell.angle_alpha   90.00
_cell.angle_beta   90.00
_cell.angle_gamma   90.00
#
_symmetry.space_group_name_H-M   'P 1'
#
loop_
_entity.id
_entity.type
_entity.pdbx_description
1 polymer ?
#
loop_
_entity_poly.entity_id
_entity_poly.type
_entity_poly.pdbx_seq_one_letter_code
_entity_poly.pdbx_strand_id
1 'polypeptide(L)'
;MTRHTVDRLVLTQGTIHDPATGRDGVVDDVWIEGGTIVARPADPAGFRRIEARGLVVMPGGVDLHSHVAGPKVGVGRRIAPHLARTTGRPAAVPTIHATGAAYAALGYTTVFDAAIATSAADIAHRELADLPILDKGIYLLAADDAAVLAAAADGDDRGLERLLAGAITAGRGWTVKVANPGGAAFWRASRGDHHDLDTAIPGHDLTPRRLLQRLADAVGMIGLPHPLHVHTANLGLPGNWRTLLETMQSLEGRRAHLAHVQFHSYAGGDLDEGSFGSGVAPLVEFFNAHESLTLDVGQVLFGETVAMTGDSAAAEHLAHTTGVPWVSHDLHLSGGCGVLPIAYREKSLIHAWQWAIGLEWFLTVTDPWRVALTTDHPNGAHFTA
;
A
#
# COMPACT_ATOMS: atom_id res chain seq x y z
N MET A 1 1.90 32.86 -11.25
CA MET A 1 2.13 32.32 -9.89
C MET A 1 1.83 33.42 -8.88
N THR A 2 0.58 33.53 -8.45
CA THR A 2 0.20 34.33 -7.29
C THR A 2 0.58 33.53 -6.04
N ARG A 3 1.65 33.94 -5.35
CA ARG A 3 1.95 33.44 -3.99
C ARG A 3 0.75 33.79 -3.12
N HIS A 4 -0.04 32.80 -2.75
CA HIS A 4 -1.08 32.99 -1.74
C HIS A 4 -0.38 33.19 -0.40
N THR A 5 -0.39 34.43 0.07
CA THR A 5 0.06 34.86 1.40
C THR A 5 -0.76 34.15 2.47
N VAL A 6 -0.29 33.00 2.94
CA VAL A 6 -0.62 32.49 4.28
C VAL A 6 0.66 32.53 5.08
N ASP A 7 1.25 33.73 5.19
CA ASP A 7 2.61 33.83 5.72
C ASP A 7 2.64 33.61 7.24
N ARG A 8 1.54 33.87 7.95
CA ARG A 8 1.43 33.69 9.41
C ARG A 8 0.03 33.28 9.84
N LEU A 9 -0.11 32.08 10.41
CA LEU A 9 -1.36 31.48 10.87
C LEU A 9 -1.18 30.93 12.30
N VAL A 10 -2.18 31.10 13.15
CA VAL A 10 -2.26 30.41 14.43
C VAL A 10 -3.60 29.69 14.56
N LEU A 11 -3.55 28.39 14.84
CA LEU A 11 -4.70 27.62 15.30
C LEU A 11 -4.77 27.79 16.81
N THR A 12 -5.85 28.34 17.36
CA THR A 12 -5.93 28.65 18.78
C THR A 12 -6.78 27.66 19.53
N GLN A 13 -6.34 27.26 20.73
CA GLN A 13 -7.16 26.49 21.69
C GLN A 13 -7.64 25.12 21.18
N GLY A 14 -6.92 24.51 20.24
CA GLY A 14 -7.24 23.19 19.72
C GLY A 14 -6.79 22.09 20.67
N THR A 15 -7.48 20.96 20.68
CA THR A 15 -7.07 19.75 21.41
C THR A 15 -6.07 18.98 20.55
N ILE A 16 -4.78 19.13 20.85
CA ILE A 16 -3.67 18.59 20.05
C ILE A 16 -3.43 17.12 20.41
N HIS A 17 -3.44 16.26 19.38
CA HIS A 17 -2.92 14.90 19.42
C HIS A 17 -1.74 14.79 18.45
N ASP A 18 -0.53 14.75 19.00
CA ASP A 18 0.73 14.53 18.30
C ASP A 18 1.53 13.44 19.04
N PRO A 19 1.36 12.16 18.65
CA PRO A 19 2.03 11.05 19.30
C PRO A 19 3.56 11.11 19.17
N ALA A 20 4.11 11.78 18.15
CA ALA A 20 5.56 11.87 17.94
C ALA A 20 6.24 12.74 18.99
N THR A 21 5.52 13.72 19.54
CA THR A 21 6.00 14.59 20.62
C THR A 21 5.35 14.30 21.97
N GLY A 22 4.55 13.23 22.08
CA GLY A 22 3.88 12.80 23.31
C GLY A 22 2.76 13.73 23.77
N ARG A 23 2.21 14.56 22.87
CA ARG A 23 1.08 15.44 23.17
C ARG A 23 -0.21 14.68 22.94
N ASP A 24 -0.86 14.24 24.00
CA ASP A 24 -2.13 13.53 23.95
C ASP A 24 -3.25 14.35 24.59
N GLY A 25 -4.15 14.89 23.77
CA GLY A 25 -5.29 15.69 24.24
C GLY A 25 -4.91 17.04 24.84
N VAL A 26 -3.74 17.59 24.50
CA VAL A 26 -3.24 18.85 25.08
C VAL A 26 -3.92 20.03 24.41
N VAL A 27 -4.57 20.90 25.19
CA VAL A 27 -5.16 22.14 24.68
C VAL A 27 -4.09 23.23 24.59
N ASP A 28 -3.71 23.62 23.38
CA ASP A 28 -2.72 24.69 23.13
C ASP A 28 -2.93 25.35 21.75
N ASP A 29 -2.10 26.33 21.43
CA ASP A 29 -2.05 27.00 20.13
C ASP A 29 -0.97 26.37 19.23
N VAL A 30 -1.26 26.24 17.92
CA VAL A 30 -0.28 25.84 16.89
C VAL A 30 0.05 27.02 16.01
N TRP A 31 1.31 27.46 16.04
CA TRP A 31 1.81 28.60 15.27
C TRP A 31 2.47 28.14 13.98
N ILE A 32 2.10 28.76 12.87
CA ILE A 32 2.56 28.42 11.53
C ILE A 32 3.06 29.69 10.85
N GLU A 33 4.29 29.68 10.37
CA GLU A 33 4.89 30.77 9.60
C GLU A 33 5.62 30.21 8.37
N GLY A 34 5.39 30.81 7.20
CA GLY A 34 6.04 30.41 5.95
C GLY A 34 5.80 28.95 5.56
N GLY A 35 4.66 28.36 5.94
CA GLY A 35 4.33 26.95 5.68
C GLY A 35 4.97 25.95 6.65
N THR A 36 5.61 26.42 7.73
CA THR A 36 6.24 25.57 8.75
C THR A 36 5.64 25.82 10.12
N ILE A 37 5.59 24.78 10.96
CA ILE A 37 5.21 24.92 12.37
C ILE A 37 6.37 25.59 13.12
N VAL A 38 6.10 26.66 13.87
CA VAL A 38 7.08 27.44 14.61
C VAL A 38 6.76 27.49 16.10
N ALA A 39 7.75 27.84 16.92
CA ALA A 39 7.51 28.16 18.32
C ALA A 39 6.60 29.39 18.46
N ARG A 40 5.94 29.55 19.62
CA ARG A 40 5.14 30.76 19.91
C ARG A 40 6.02 32.00 19.70
N PRO A 41 5.63 32.92 18.79
CA PRO A 41 6.39 34.13 18.54
C PRO A 41 6.28 35.08 19.74
N ALA A 42 7.33 35.88 19.97
CA ALA A 42 7.32 36.91 21.02
C ALA A 42 6.26 38.00 20.74
N ASP A 43 6.05 38.33 19.46
CA ASP A 43 4.97 39.19 19.01
C ASP A 43 3.99 38.39 18.14
N PRO A 44 2.77 38.12 18.62
CA PRO A 44 1.74 37.42 17.85
C PRO A 44 1.05 38.33 16.82
N ALA A 45 1.39 39.62 16.75
CA ALA A 45 0.81 40.52 15.76
C ALA A 45 1.05 40.02 14.32
N GLY A 46 0.01 40.16 13.49
CA GLY A 46 0.07 39.74 12.08
C GLY A 46 -0.20 38.24 11.84
N PHE A 47 -0.33 37.42 12.88
CA PHE A 47 -0.84 36.06 12.72
C PHE A 47 -2.35 36.09 12.51
N ARG A 48 -2.82 35.52 11.39
CA ARG A 48 -4.24 35.24 11.20
C ARG A 48 -4.65 34.17 12.22
N ARG A 49 -5.73 34.41 12.96
CA ARG A 49 -6.24 33.46 13.96
C ARG A 49 -7.32 32.58 13.35
N ILE A 50 -7.24 31.27 13.58
CA ILE A 50 -8.31 30.30 13.35
C ILE A 50 -8.64 29.68 14.70
N GLU A 51 -9.86 29.90 15.18
CA GLU A 51 -10.33 29.34 16.45
C GLU A 51 -10.62 27.85 16.31
N ALA A 52 -9.98 27.03 17.14
CA ALA A 52 -10.10 25.58 17.14
C ALA A 52 -10.61 25.01 18.48
N ARG A 53 -11.12 25.87 19.38
CA ARG A 53 -11.73 25.45 20.65
C ARG A 53 -12.76 24.34 20.44
N GLY A 54 -12.56 23.22 21.14
CA GLY A 54 -13.45 22.06 21.09
C GLY A 54 -13.25 21.17 19.85
N LEU A 55 -12.27 21.49 19.00
CA LEU A 55 -11.88 20.67 17.85
C LEU A 55 -10.58 19.91 18.14
N VAL A 56 -10.46 18.72 17.56
CA VAL A 56 -9.22 17.95 17.52
C VAL A 56 -8.28 18.54 16.48
N VAL A 57 -7.00 18.67 16.84
CA VAL A 57 -5.92 19.08 15.96
C VAL A 57 -4.90 17.94 15.89
N MET A 58 -4.64 17.45 14.68
CA MET A 58 -3.69 16.37 14.39
C MET A 58 -2.76 16.81 13.24
N PRO A 59 -1.58 16.19 13.09
CA PRO A 59 -0.81 16.28 11.85
C PRO A 59 -1.65 15.86 10.64
N GLY A 60 -1.30 16.37 9.46
CA GLY A 60 -1.94 15.95 8.22
C GLY A 60 -1.76 14.45 7.99
N GLY A 61 -2.82 13.78 7.53
CA GLY A 61 -2.80 12.34 7.28
C GLY A 61 -1.83 11.95 6.16
N VAL A 62 -1.16 10.81 6.32
CA VAL A 62 -0.25 10.23 5.34
C VAL A 62 -0.78 8.85 4.95
N ASP A 63 -1.26 8.71 3.72
CA ASP A 63 -1.65 7.42 3.18
C ASP A 63 -0.44 6.77 2.47
N LEU A 64 0.04 5.69 3.07
CA LEU A 64 1.21 4.95 2.63
C LEU A 64 0.89 3.94 1.51
N HIS A 65 -0.38 3.55 1.34
CA HIS A 65 -0.75 2.50 0.39
C HIS A 65 -2.11 2.75 -0.27
N SER A 66 -2.04 3.35 -1.46
CA SER A 66 -3.20 3.59 -2.30
C SER A 66 -2.90 3.31 -3.77
N HIS A 67 -3.94 3.12 -4.59
CA HIS A 67 -3.82 3.01 -6.05
C HIS A 67 -4.58 4.18 -6.69
N VAL A 68 -3.88 5.29 -6.91
CA VAL A 68 -4.45 6.59 -7.30
C VAL A 68 -4.07 7.05 -8.71
N ALA A 69 -2.97 6.52 -9.27
CA ALA A 69 -2.45 6.93 -10.56
C ALA A 69 -1.93 5.76 -11.43
N GLY A 70 -1.77 6.03 -12.71
CA GLY A 70 -1.14 5.15 -13.68
C GLY A 70 -2.11 4.27 -14.47
N PRO A 71 -1.59 3.49 -15.43
CA PRO A 71 -2.40 2.74 -16.39
C PRO A 71 -3.41 1.78 -15.74
N LYS A 72 -2.99 1.10 -14.67
CA LYS A 72 -3.83 0.22 -13.82
C LYS A 72 -5.09 0.93 -13.33
N VAL A 73 -4.93 2.11 -12.74
CA VAL A 73 -6.04 2.91 -12.20
C VAL A 73 -6.95 3.40 -13.34
N GLY A 74 -6.36 3.80 -14.48
CA GLY A 74 -7.10 4.15 -15.69
C GLY A 74 -7.95 3.00 -16.27
N VAL A 75 -7.51 1.74 -16.14
CA VAL A 75 -8.34 0.56 -16.43
C VAL A 75 -9.45 0.41 -15.40
N GLY A 76 -9.16 0.58 -14.11
CA GLY A 76 -10.14 0.50 -13.03
C GLY A 76 -11.32 1.46 -13.20
N ARG A 77 -11.06 2.68 -13.68
CA ARG A 77 -12.13 3.66 -14.01
C ARG A 77 -13.05 3.21 -15.16
N ARG A 78 -12.59 2.32 -16.04
CA ARG A 78 -13.30 1.90 -17.25
C ARG A 78 -13.98 0.54 -17.14
N ILE A 79 -13.45 -0.37 -16.33
CA ILE A 79 -13.93 -1.76 -16.28
C ILE A 79 -15.31 -1.89 -15.65
N ALA A 80 -15.65 -1.00 -14.71
CA ALA A 80 -16.90 -1.02 -13.96
C ALA A 80 -17.59 0.36 -14.00
N PRO A 81 -18.09 0.81 -15.17
CA PRO A 81 -18.59 2.18 -15.34
C PRO A 81 -19.83 2.47 -14.49
N HIS A 82 -20.58 1.45 -14.08
CA HIS A 82 -21.70 1.60 -13.15
C HIS A 82 -21.23 2.10 -11.77
N LEU A 83 -20.05 1.65 -11.30
CA LEU A 83 -19.47 2.10 -10.03
C LEU A 83 -18.99 3.56 -10.04
N ALA A 84 -18.85 4.16 -11.22
CA ALA A 84 -18.56 5.58 -11.37
C ALA A 84 -19.84 6.44 -11.52
N ARG A 85 -20.99 5.83 -11.79
CA ARG A 85 -22.24 6.52 -12.15
C ARG A 85 -23.34 6.42 -11.10
N THR A 86 -23.09 5.70 -10.01
CA THR A 86 -24.04 5.57 -8.89
C THR A 86 -24.18 6.91 -8.18
N THR A 87 -25.37 7.50 -8.24
CA THR A 87 -25.68 8.77 -7.56
C THR A 87 -25.62 8.60 -6.04
N GLY A 88 -25.01 9.56 -5.35
CA GLY A 88 -24.94 9.57 -3.88
C GLY A 88 -23.86 8.66 -3.29
N ARG A 89 -22.98 8.08 -4.11
CA ARG A 89 -21.80 7.35 -3.67
C ARG A 89 -20.55 7.86 -4.40
N PRO A 90 -19.39 7.93 -3.74
CA PRO A 90 -18.12 8.17 -4.45
C PRO A 90 -17.91 7.12 -5.53
N ALA A 91 -17.29 7.51 -6.64
CA ALA A 91 -16.88 6.56 -7.66
C ALA A 91 -15.84 5.60 -7.07
N ALA A 92 -15.99 4.28 -7.28
CA ALA A 92 -15.04 3.30 -6.73
C ALA A 92 -13.58 3.59 -7.10
N VAL A 93 -13.35 4.11 -8.31
CA VAL A 93 -12.07 4.65 -8.77
C VAL A 93 -12.31 6.09 -9.24
N PRO A 94 -12.08 7.11 -8.39
CA PRO A 94 -12.36 8.49 -8.73
C PRO A 94 -11.37 9.05 -9.76
N THR A 95 -11.73 10.17 -10.41
CA THR A 95 -10.77 10.94 -11.23
C THR A 95 -9.68 11.50 -10.34
N ILE A 96 -8.51 11.85 -10.91
CA ILE A 96 -7.38 12.33 -10.11
C ILE A 96 -7.73 13.61 -9.30
N HIS A 97 -8.51 14.53 -9.87
CA HIS A 97 -8.97 15.71 -9.15
C HIS A 97 -9.94 15.39 -8.02
N ALA A 98 -10.89 14.48 -8.26
CA ALA A 98 -11.83 14.04 -7.21
C ALA A 98 -11.09 13.28 -6.10
N THR A 99 -10.04 12.52 -6.45
CA THR A 99 -9.16 11.83 -5.50
C THR A 99 -8.51 12.82 -4.55
N GLY A 100 -7.81 13.84 -5.08
CA GLY A 100 -7.12 14.82 -4.23
C GLY A 100 -8.08 15.67 -3.40
N ALA A 101 -9.24 16.05 -3.96
CA ALA A 101 -10.26 16.78 -3.20
C ALA A 101 -10.82 15.94 -2.02
N ALA A 102 -11.07 14.66 -2.24
CA ALA A 102 -11.60 13.78 -1.21
C ALA A 102 -10.58 13.49 -0.11
N TYR A 103 -9.31 13.21 -0.43
CA TYR A 103 -8.27 13.07 0.60
C TYR A 103 -8.10 14.35 1.42
N ALA A 104 -8.03 15.51 0.76
CA ALA A 104 -7.92 16.79 1.46
C ALA A 104 -9.11 17.05 2.38
N ALA A 105 -10.32 16.66 1.97
CA ALA A 105 -11.52 16.75 2.81
C ALA A 105 -11.49 15.84 4.05
N LEU A 106 -10.75 14.72 3.99
CA LEU A 106 -10.49 13.83 5.13
C LEU A 106 -9.36 14.32 6.04
N GLY A 107 -8.65 15.40 5.66
CA GLY A 107 -7.47 15.89 6.39
C GLY A 107 -6.16 15.18 6.01
N TYR A 108 -6.14 14.39 4.94
CA TYR A 108 -4.91 13.80 4.40
C TYR A 108 -4.15 14.82 3.53
N THR A 109 -2.84 14.87 3.71
CA THR A 109 -1.94 15.80 3.01
C THR A 109 -0.91 15.10 2.15
N THR A 110 -0.73 13.78 2.32
CA THR A 110 0.25 13.01 1.54
C THR A 110 -0.32 11.65 1.15
N VAL A 111 -0.06 11.21 -0.08
CA VAL A 111 -0.47 9.89 -0.58
C VAL A 111 0.62 9.24 -1.43
N PHE A 112 0.81 7.94 -1.28
CA PHE A 112 1.71 7.14 -2.12
C PHE A 112 0.91 6.17 -3.00
N ASP A 113 1.19 6.19 -4.31
CA ASP A 113 0.75 5.09 -5.18
C ASP A 113 1.66 3.88 -4.96
N ALA A 114 1.07 2.75 -4.56
CA ALA A 114 1.82 1.64 -4.02
C ALA A 114 2.31 0.62 -5.06
N ALA A 115 1.94 0.74 -6.33
CA ALA A 115 2.26 -0.26 -7.35
C ALA A 115 2.33 0.34 -8.76
N ILE A 116 3.46 0.96 -9.08
CA ILE A 116 3.75 1.50 -10.42
C ILE A 116 4.84 0.66 -11.09
N ALA A 117 4.54 0.12 -12.26
CA ALA A 117 5.56 -0.50 -13.11
C ALA A 117 6.62 0.56 -13.50
N THR A 118 7.90 0.18 -13.51
CA THR A 118 9.02 1.09 -13.80
C THR A 118 8.84 1.82 -15.14
N SER A 119 8.34 1.13 -16.17
CA SER A 119 8.04 1.68 -17.50
C SER A 119 6.83 2.62 -17.54
N ALA A 120 5.97 2.57 -16.53
CA ALA A 120 4.78 3.42 -16.42
C ALA A 120 5.00 4.64 -15.51
N ALA A 121 6.19 4.80 -14.91
CA ALA A 121 6.47 5.86 -13.95
C ALA A 121 6.19 7.26 -14.50
N ASP A 122 6.61 7.56 -15.73
CA ASP A 122 6.36 8.88 -16.34
C ASP A 122 4.88 9.17 -16.57
N ILE A 123 4.08 8.15 -16.88
CA ILE A 123 2.63 8.30 -17.04
C ILE A 123 1.98 8.55 -15.68
N ALA A 124 2.40 7.80 -14.64
CA ALA A 124 1.91 8.01 -13.28
C ALA A 124 2.26 9.42 -12.76
N HIS A 125 3.50 9.89 -12.98
CA HIS A 125 3.91 11.25 -12.61
C HIS A 125 3.12 12.34 -13.33
N ARG A 126 2.78 12.15 -14.61
CA ARG A 126 1.93 13.10 -15.35
C ARG A 126 0.53 13.18 -14.75
N GLU A 127 -0.06 12.04 -14.40
CA GLU A 127 -1.36 12.02 -13.74
C GLU A 127 -1.28 12.63 -12.33
N LEU A 128 -0.28 12.25 -11.54
CA LEU A 128 -0.03 12.80 -10.22
C LEU A 128 0.22 14.31 -10.23
N ALA A 129 0.78 14.89 -11.30
CA ALA A 129 0.91 16.34 -11.43
C ALA A 129 -0.46 17.06 -11.37
N ASP A 130 -1.53 16.39 -11.80
CA ASP A 130 -2.91 16.90 -11.75
C ASP A 130 -3.62 16.59 -10.41
N LEU A 131 -3.01 15.80 -9.51
CA LEU A 131 -3.53 15.55 -8.16
C LEU A 131 -3.45 16.84 -7.32
N PRO A 132 -4.59 17.45 -6.93
CA PRO A 132 -4.58 18.71 -6.21
C PRO A 132 -4.23 18.51 -4.73
N ILE A 133 -3.68 19.56 -4.11
CA ILE A 133 -3.43 19.74 -2.67
C ILE A 133 -2.33 18.83 -2.09
N LEU A 134 -2.43 17.52 -2.31
CA LEU A 134 -1.58 16.54 -1.64
C LEU A 134 -0.16 16.53 -2.18
N ASP A 135 0.79 16.32 -1.27
CA ASP A 135 2.10 15.76 -1.58
C ASP A 135 1.93 14.30 -2.01
N LYS A 136 2.82 13.83 -2.88
CA LYS A 136 2.63 12.55 -3.56
C LYS A 136 3.93 11.84 -3.88
N GLY A 137 3.89 10.52 -3.89
CA GLY A 137 4.99 9.65 -4.30
C GLY A 137 4.52 8.36 -4.93
N ILE A 138 5.45 7.56 -5.47
CA ILE A 138 5.16 6.26 -6.08
C ILE A 138 6.14 5.20 -5.59
N TYR A 139 5.67 3.96 -5.46
CA TYR A 139 6.50 2.78 -5.26
C TYR A 139 6.64 2.01 -6.57
N LEU A 140 7.88 1.64 -6.90
CA LEU A 140 8.19 1.04 -8.19
C LEU A 140 8.29 -0.48 -8.07
N LEU A 141 7.57 -1.20 -8.93
CA LEU A 141 7.68 -2.65 -9.13
C LEU A 141 9.00 -3.03 -9.83
N ALA A 142 10.12 -2.57 -9.29
CA ALA A 142 11.46 -2.78 -9.84
C ALA A 142 11.97 -4.20 -9.58
N ALA A 143 11.40 -4.92 -8.61
CA ALA A 143 11.76 -6.29 -8.30
C ALA A 143 11.44 -7.30 -9.41
N ASP A 144 10.47 -6.96 -10.28
CA ASP A 144 10.00 -7.83 -11.36
C ASP A 144 10.85 -7.70 -12.64
N ASP A 145 11.81 -6.77 -12.66
CA ASP A 145 12.67 -6.53 -13.80
C ASP A 145 13.59 -7.73 -14.07
N ALA A 146 13.69 -8.16 -15.33
CA ALA A 146 14.47 -9.33 -15.70
C ALA A 146 15.96 -9.21 -15.35
N ALA A 147 16.54 -8.01 -15.44
CA ALA A 147 17.94 -7.78 -15.06
C ALA A 147 18.13 -7.82 -13.54
N VAL A 148 17.14 -7.35 -12.78
CA VAL A 148 17.13 -7.43 -11.31
C VAL A 148 17.06 -8.89 -10.85
N LEU A 149 16.17 -9.69 -11.45
CA LEU A 149 16.06 -11.13 -11.17
C LEU A 149 17.35 -11.88 -11.52
N ALA A 150 17.96 -11.58 -12.67
CA ALA A 150 19.23 -12.18 -13.08
C ALA A 150 20.37 -11.83 -12.10
N ALA A 151 20.53 -10.55 -11.75
CA ALA A 151 21.56 -10.13 -10.79
C ALA A 151 21.36 -10.76 -9.41
N ALA A 152 20.12 -10.89 -8.95
CA ALA A 152 19.80 -11.56 -7.69
C ALA A 152 20.11 -13.07 -7.72
N ALA A 153 19.84 -13.74 -8.86
CA ALA A 153 20.14 -15.15 -9.06
C ALA A 153 21.65 -15.42 -9.13
N ASP A 154 22.40 -14.56 -9.83
CA ASP A 154 23.85 -14.68 -9.99
C ASP A 154 24.63 -14.30 -8.71
N GLY A 155 23.95 -13.77 -7.69
CA GLY A 155 24.58 -13.26 -6.47
C GLY A 155 25.42 -12.01 -6.69
N ASP A 156 25.14 -11.23 -7.75
CA ASP A 156 25.78 -9.93 -8.00
C ASP A 156 25.11 -8.84 -7.15
N ASP A 157 25.40 -8.83 -5.84
CA ASP A 157 24.81 -7.88 -4.89
C ASP A 157 25.06 -6.41 -5.30
N ARG A 158 26.26 -6.11 -5.83
CA ARG A 158 26.57 -4.76 -6.32
C ARG A 158 25.80 -4.41 -7.58
N GLY A 159 25.59 -5.37 -8.49
CA GLY A 159 24.75 -5.21 -9.67
C GLY A 159 23.30 -4.96 -9.29
N LEU A 160 22.78 -5.76 -8.36
CA LEU A 160 21.44 -5.62 -7.81
C LEU A 160 21.22 -4.21 -7.22
N GLU A 161 22.12 -3.75 -6.35
CA GLU A 161 22.08 -2.38 -5.79
C GLU A 161 22.06 -1.30 -6.88
N ARG A 162 22.95 -1.40 -7.88
CA ARG A 162 23.01 -0.42 -8.99
C ARG A 162 21.74 -0.42 -9.83
N LEU A 163 21.18 -1.58 -10.13
CA LEU A 163 19.96 -1.70 -10.92
C LEU A 163 18.77 -1.10 -10.19
N LEU A 164 18.61 -1.42 -8.90
CA LEU A 164 17.53 -0.86 -8.07
C LEU A 164 17.68 0.66 -7.90
N ALA A 165 18.88 1.15 -7.56
CA ALA A 165 19.13 2.59 -7.43
C ALA A 165 18.87 3.34 -8.75
N GLY A 166 19.27 2.74 -9.88
CA GLY A 166 18.99 3.25 -11.22
C GLY A 166 17.49 3.32 -11.51
N ALA A 167 16.74 2.25 -11.22
CA ALA A 167 15.29 2.20 -11.42
C ALA A 167 14.55 3.24 -10.57
N ILE A 168 14.90 3.36 -9.28
CA ILE A 168 14.34 4.36 -8.37
C ILE A 168 14.62 5.79 -8.86
N THR A 169 15.87 6.07 -9.24
CA THR A 169 16.27 7.40 -9.72
C THR A 169 15.56 7.75 -11.04
N ALA A 170 15.56 6.84 -12.01
CA ALA A 170 14.96 7.07 -13.32
C ALA A 170 13.44 7.23 -13.24
N GLY A 171 12.77 6.38 -12.46
CA GLY A 171 11.33 6.44 -12.24
C GLY A 171 10.89 7.50 -11.22
N ARG A 172 11.84 8.21 -10.59
CA ARG A 172 11.56 9.12 -9.45
C ARG A 172 10.66 8.45 -8.40
N GLY A 173 11.00 7.20 -8.07
CA GLY A 173 10.30 6.40 -7.08
C GLY A 173 10.74 6.72 -5.65
N TRP A 174 9.91 6.35 -4.68
CA TRP A 174 10.23 6.49 -3.26
C TRP A 174 10.86 5.23 -2.66
N THR A 175 10.47 4.06 -3.17
CA THR A 175 11.02 2.75 -2.76
C THR A 175 10.77 1.67 -3.82
N VAL A 176 11.36 0.50 -3.58
CA VAL A 176 11.11 -0.74 -4.32
C VAL A 176 9.89 -1.44 -3.74
N LYS A 177 8.93 -1.77 -4.60
CA LYS A 177 7.77 -2.62 -4.34
C LYS A 177 8.00 -3.99 -4.94
N VAL A 178 7.59 -5.02 -4.20
CA VAL A 178 7.40 -6.39 -4.68
C VAL A 178 5.91 -6.69 -4.65
N ALA A 179 5.36 -7.21 -5.75
CA ALA A 179 4.00 -7.75 -5.79
C ALA A 179 4.09 -9.20 -6.23
N ASN A 180 4.03 -10.09 -5.24
CA ASN A 180 4.28 -11.52 -5.39
C ASN A 180 5.75 -11.78 -5.82
N PRO A 181 6.65 -12.16 -4.90
CA PRO A 181 8.09 -12.30 -5.19
C PRO A 181 8.37 -13.32 -6.31
N GLY A 182 8.78 -12.83 -7.49
CA GLY A 182 8.98 -13.67 -8.68
C GLY A 182 7.69 -13.98 -9.44
N GLY A 183 6.54 -13.48 -8.99
CA GLY A 183 5.21 -13.73 -9.53
C GLY A 183 5.10 -13.41 -11.02
N ALA A 184 5.74 -12.33 -11.51
CA ALA A 184 5.77 -12.01 -12.93
C ALA A 184 6.46 -13.09 -13.80
N ALA A 185 7.50 -13.74 -13.28
CA ALA A 185 8.18 -14.83 -13.98
C ALA A 185 7.34 -16.12 -13.96
N PHE A 186 6.74 -16.47 -12.82
CA PHE A 186 5.76 -17.56 -12.74
C PHE A 186 4.55 -17.33 -13.64
N TRP A 187 4.03 -16.11 -13.70
CA TRP A 187 2.91 -15.75 -14.55
C TRP A 187 3.20 -16.04 -16.03
N ARG A 188 4.37 -15.63 -16.52
CA ARG A 188 4.76 -15.84 -17.93
C ARG A 188 5.03 -17.31 -18.27
N ALA A 189 5.57 -18.09 -17.33
CA ALA A 189 6.00 -19.46 -17.59
C ALA A 189 4.91 -20.51 -17.30
N SER A 190 4.12 -20.30 -16.26
CA SER A 190 3.19 -21.30 -15.70
C SER A 190 1.84 -20.70 -15.26
N ARG A 191 1.48 -19.50 -15.71
CA ARG A 191 0.29 -18.76 -15.24
C ARG A 191 0.21 -18.64 -13.71
N GLY A 192 1.37 -18.44 -13.09
CA GLY A 192 1.43 -18.15 -11.66
C GLY A 192 1.40 -19.38 -10.77
N ASP A 193 1.57 -20.59 -11.33
CA ASP A 193 1.65 -21.83 -10.57
C ASP A 193 2.92 -21.88 -9.70
N HIS A 194 2.77 -21.43 -8.45
CA HIS A 194 3.70 -21.58 -7.33
C HIS A 194 2.89 -21.46 -6.03
N HIS A 195 3.25 -22.26 -5.03
CA HIS A 195 2.46 -22.37 -3.79
C HIS A 195 3.27 -22.09 -2.52
N ASP A 196 4.59 -21.93 -2.64
CA ASP A 196 5.50 -21.65 -1.52
C ASP A 196 6.60 -20.66 -1.92
N LEU A 197 7.43 -20.28 -0.95
CA LEU A 197 8.52 -19.33 -1.15
C LEU A 197 9.84 -19.98 -1.60
N ASP A 198 9.89 -21.31 -1.73
CA ASP A 198 11.11 -22.08 -1.97
C ASP A 198 11.13 -22.77 -3.35
N THR A 199 10.03 -22.68 -4.09
CA THR A 199 9.95 -23.05 -5.50
C THR A 199 10.84 -22.13 -6.32
N ALA A 200 11.74 -22.70 -7.14
CA ALA A 200 12.63 -21.92 -7.98
C ALA A 200 11.84 -21.07 -8.99
N ILE A 201 12.22 -19.80 -9.10
CA ILE A 201 11.65 -18.86 -10.07
C ILE A 201 12.00 -19.35 -11.47
N PRO A 202 11.04 -19.43 -12.42
CA PRO A 202 11.29 -19.98 -13.75
C PRO A 202 12.45 -19.28 -14.46
N GLY A 203 13.42 -20.07 -14.90
CA GLY A 203 14.62 -19.58 -15.59
C GLY A 203 15.76 -19.13 -14.66
N HIS A 204 15.62 -19.25 -13.33
CA HIS A 204 16.61 -18.81 -12.36
C HIS A 204 16.84 -19.86 -11.26
N ASP A 205 18.08 -19.99 -10.79
CA ASP A 205 18.41 -20.71 -9.55
C ASP A 205 18.21 -19.76 -8.33
N LEU A 206 16.99 -19.24 -8.20
CA LEU A 206 16.61 -18.26 -7.19
C LEU A 206 15.20 -18.59 -6.70
N THR A 207 14.97 -18.56 -5.40
CA THR A 207 13.63 -18.74 -4.81
C THR A 207 13.03 -17.39 -4.41
N PRO A 208 11.69 -17.25 -4.34
CA PRO A 208 11.02 -16.08 -3.80
C PRO A 208 11.57 -15.64 -2.42
N ARG A 209 11.86 -16.61 -1.54
CA ARG A 209 12.47 -16.37 -0.22
C ARG A 209 13.81 -15.66 -0.33
N ARG A 210 14.70 -16.18 -1.18
CA ARG A 210 16.03 -15.61 -1.40
C ARG A 210 15.97 -14.26 -2.11
N LEU A 211 15.03 -14.10 -3.04
CA LEU A 211 14.79 -12.82 -3.69
C LEU A 211 14.40 -11.74 -2.68
N LEU A 212 13.43 -12.02 -1.78
CA LEU A 212 13.01 -11.07 -0.74
C LEU A 212 14.16 -10.66 0.18
N GLN A 213 14.97 -11.62 0.63
CA GLN A 213 16.14 -11.36 1.48
C GLN A 213 17.14 -10.42 0.80
N ARG A 214 17.54 -10.73 -0.44
CA ARG A 214 18.50 -9.93 -1.20
C ARG A 214 17.96 -8.54 -1.53
N LEU A 215 16.68 -8.42 -1.88
CA LEU A 215 16.04 -7.13 -2.15
C LEU A 215 16.00 -6.25 -0.91
N ALA A 216 15.66 -6.82 0.25
CA ALA A 216 15.60 -6.07 1.50
C ALA A 216 17.01 -5.60 1.94
N ASP A 217 18.02 -6.45 1.77
CA ASP A 217 19.42 -6.09 2.03
C ASP A 217 19.88 -4.96 1.07
N ALA A 218 19.62 -5.10 -0.24
CA ALA A 218 19.98 -4.09 -1.23
C ALA A 218 19.27 -2.74 -1.00
N VAL A 219 17.96 -2.75 -0.70
CA VAL A 219 17.21 -1.52 -0.37
C VAL A 219 17.79 -0.84 0.87
N GLY A 220 18.17 -1.62 1.88
CA GLY A 220 18.86 -1.12 3.08
C GLY A 220 20.21 -0.49 2.76
N MET A 221 21.02 -1.13 1.91
CA MET A 221 22.34 -0.64 1.49
C MET A 221 22.28 0.63 0.64
N ILE A 222 21.26 0.77 -0.22
CA ILE A 222 21.00 2.00 -1.00
C ILE A 222 20.67 3.17 -0.06
N GLY A 223 20.13 2.90 1.13
CA GLY A 223 19.77 3.92 2.12
C GLY A 223 18.46 4.63 1.79
N LEU A 224 17.50 3.93 1.17
CA LEU A 224 16.17 4.49 0.91
C LEU A 224 15.43 4.75 2.24
N PRO A 225 14.65 5.85 2.34
CA PRO A 225 13.97 6.22 3.59
C PRO A 225 12.88 5.20 3.98
N HIS A 226 12.15 4.69 2.98
CA HIS A 226 11.15 3.64 3.14
C HIS A 226 11.76 2.27 2.82
N PRO A 227 11.51 1.23 3.64
CA PRO A 227 12.09 -0.10 3.41
C PRO A 227 11.51 -0.79 2.17
N LEU A 228 11.93 -2.03 1.91
CA LEU A 228 11.30 -2.86 0.88
C LEU A 228 9.80 -2.99 1.18
N HIS A 229 8.96 -2.61 0.22
CA HIS A 229 7.52 -2.70 0.36
C HIS A 229 7.04 -4.02 -0.26
N VAL A 230 6.47 -4.91 0.54
CA VAL A 230 6.27 -6.33 0.17
C VAL A 230 4.78 -6.68 0.17
N HIS A 231 4.27 -7.02 -1.00
CA HIS A 231 3.08 -7.85 -1.17
C HIS A 231 3.57 -9.28 -1.43
N THR A 232 3.21 -10.22 -0.55
CA THR A 232 3.73 -11.60 -0.59
C THR A 232 2.91 -12.51 -1.51
N ALA A 233 3.31 -13.78 -1.67
CA ALA A 233 2.62 -14.76 -2.48
C ALA A 233 1.28 -15.21 -1.86
N ASN A 234 0.48 -15.95 -2.63
CA ASN A 234 -0.77 -16.58 -2.20
C ASN A 234 -1.85 -15.60 -1.69
N LEU A 235 -1.89 -14.37 -2.23
CA LEU A 235 -2.89 -13.35 -1.87
C LEU A 235 -4.32 -13.92 -1.94
N GLY A 236 -5.07 -13.75 -0.85
CA GLY A 236 -6.49 -14.08 -0.81
C GLY A 236 -6.84 -15.57 -0.76
N LEU A 237 -5.85 -16.47 -0.79
CA LEU A 237 -6.08 -17.92 -0.75
C LEU A 237 -6.26 -18.44 0.69
N PRO A 238 -7.20 -19.37 0.94
CA PRO A 238 -7.31 -20.03 2.24
C PRO A 238 -5.99 -20.69 2.67
N GLY A 239 -5.60 -20.48 3.93
CA GLY A 239 -4.37 -21.03 4.51
C GLY A 239 -3.10 -20.20 4.28
N ASN A 240 -3.20 -19.07 3.57
CA ASN A 240 -2.06 -18.23 3.18
C ASN A 240 -1.36 -17.52 4.36
N TRP A 241 -1.93 -17.53 5.56
CA TRP A 241 -1.27 -17.05 6.77
C TRP A 241 0.10 -17.73 6.98
N ARG A 242 0.25 -19.00 6.57
CA ARG A 242 1.52 -19.73 6.65
C ARG A 242 2.60 -19.09 5.78
N THR A 243 2.23 -18.68 4.56
CA THR A 243 3.13 -17.99 3.62
C THR A 243 3.53 -16.61 4.14
N LEU A 244 2.60 -15.88 4.76
CA LEU A 244 2.93 -14.61 5.40
C LEU A 244 3.88 -14.81 6.60
N LEU A 245 3.66 -15.82 7.43
CA LEU A 245 4.56 -16.13 8.55
C LEU A 245 5.96 -16.48 8.05
N GLU A 246 6.07 -17.32 7.03
CA GLU A 246 7.36 -17.64 6.42
C GLU A 246 8.03 -16.42 5.77
N THR A 247 7.24 -15.50 5.20
CA THR A 247 7.74 -14.22 4.69
C THR A 247 8.34 -13.38 5.82
N MET A 248 7.63 -13.26 6.94
CA MET A 248 8.10 -12.52 8.13
C MET A 248 9.39 -13.13 8.69
N GLN A 249 9.45 -14.46 8.83
CA GLN A 249 10.65 -15.18 9.26
C GLN A 249 11.84 -14.97 8.31
N SER A 250 11.57 -14.93 7.00
CA SER A 250 12.63 -14.72 6.00
C SER A 250 13.23 -13.32 6.04
N LEU A 251 12.43 -12.35 6.49
CA LEU A 251 12.81 -10.94 6.62
C LEU A 251 13.19 -10.58 8.06
N GLU A 252 13.32 -11.55 8.96
CA GLU A 252 13.78 -11.31 10.32
C GLU A 252 15.14 -10.60 10.32
N GLY A 253 15.24 -9.53 11.12
CA GLY A 253 16.44 -8.67 11.18
C GLY A 253 16.61 -7.72 10.00
N ARG A 254 15.74 -7.78 8.99
CA ARG A 254 15.72 -6.86 7.84
C ARG A 254 14.55 -5.89 7.95
N ARG A 255 14.77 -4.65 7.50
CA ARG A 255 13.69 -3.66 7.43
C ARG A 255 12.79 -3.96 6.24
N ALA A 256 11.50 -4.20 6.49
CA ALA A 256 10.49 -4.38 5.46
C ALA A 256 9.13 -3.84 5.89
N HIS A 257 8.32 -3.47 4.91
CA HIS A 257 6.92 -3.07 5.10
C HIS A 257 5.99 -4.07 4.41
N LEU A 258 5.14 -4.75 5.18
CA LEU A 258 4.22 -5.77 4.70
C LEU A 258 2.89 -5.14 4.32
N ALA A 259 2.56 -5.23 3.03
CA ALA A 259 1.38 -4.63 2.46
C ALA A 259 0.10 -5.39 2.83
N HIS A 260 -0.97 -4.64 3.09
CA HIS A 260 -2.37 -5.10 3.14
C HIS A 260 -2.53 -6.52 3.73
N VAL A 261 -1.98 -6.72 4.93
CA VAL A 261 -1.77 -8.05 5.55
C VAL A 261 -3.07 -8.80 5.81
N GLN A 262 -4.21 -8.10 5.86
CA GLN A 262 -5.53 -8.71 5.97
C GLN A 262 -5.74 -9.79 4.90
N PHE A 263 -5.35 -9.53 3.65
CA PHE A 263 -5.51 -10.47 2.53
C PHE A 263 -4.54 -11.67 2.58
N HIS A 264 -3.57 -11.64 3.49
CA HIS A 264 -2.55 -12.66 3.68
C HIS A 264 -2.68 -13.39 5.03
N SER A 265 -3.83 -13.23 5.71
CA SER A 265 -4.04 -13.71 7.08
C SER A 265 -5.21 -14.71 7.18
N TYR A 266 -5.46 -15.48 6.13
CA TYR A 266 -6.60 -16.39 6.05
C TYR A 266 -6.21 -17.78 6.55
N ALA A 267 -6.91 -18.27 7.56
CA ALA A 267 -6.87 -19.66 7.97
C ALA A 267 -7.58 -20.57 6.95
N GLY A 268 -7.60 -21.86 7.26
CA GLY A 268 -8.15 -22.90 6.41
C GLY A 268 -7.15 -23.45 5.37
N GLY A 269 -7.70 -24.02 4.30
CA GLY A 269 -6.96 -24.74 3.27
C GLY A 269 -7.47 -26.16 3.06
N ASP A 270 -6.66 -27.01 2.41
CA ASP A 270 -6.87 -28.46 2.30
C ASP A 270 -8.23 -28.91 1.72
N LEU A 271 -8.82 -28.09 0.85
CA LEU A 271 -10.13 -28.32 0.22
C LEU A 271 -11.31 -28.39 1.22
N ASP A 272 -11.15 -27.85 2.42
CA ASP A 272 -12.23 -27.70 3.42
C ASP A 272 -12.72 -26.25 3.48
N GLU A 273 -13.82 -25.96 2.80
CA GLU A 273 -14.46 -24.64 2.79
C GLU A 273 -14.96 -24.20 4.18
N GLY A 274 -15.24 -25.14 5.09
CA GLY A 274 -15.68 -24.86 6.46
C GLY A 274 -14.56 -24.37 7.38
N SER A 275 -13.31 -24.49 6.94
CA SER A 275 -12.12 -24.14 7.72
C SER A 275 -11.68 -22.67 7.57
N PHE A 276 -12.35 -21.88 6.73
CA PHE A 276 -11.99 -20.47 6.53
C PHE A 276 -12.20 -19.65 7.81
N GLY A 277 -11.19 -18.88 8.17
CA GLY A 277 -11.21 -18.05 9.38
C GLY A 277 -9.96 -17.18 9.50
N SER A 278 -9.69 -16.71 10.70
CA SER A 278 -8.53 -15.84 10.98
C SER A 278 -7.26 -16.65 11.28
N GLY A 279 -6.16 -16.29 10.59
CA GLY A 279 -4.81 -16.73 10.89
C GLY A 279 -3.95 -15.66 11.58
N VAL A 280 -4.56 -14.60 12.12
CA VAL A 280 -3.84 -13.41 12.63
C VAL A 280 -3.03 -13.69 13.89
N ALA A 281 -3.56 -14.49 14.83
CA ALA A 281 -2.91 -14.75 16.12
C ALA A 281 -1.42 -15.16 16.03
N PRO A 282 -1.02 -16.20 15.27
CA PRO A 282 0.40 -16.56 15.14
C PRO A 282 1.24 -15.50 14.41
N LEU A 283 0.63 -14.74 13.49
CA LEU A 283 1.32 -13.67 12.77
C LEU A 283 1.64 -12.49 13.67
N VAL A 284 0.68 -12.10 14.52
CA VAL A 284 0.84 -11.02 15.50
C VAL A 284 1.81 -11.40 16.61
N GLU A 285 1.81 -12.67 17.05
CA GLU A 285 2.81 -13.18 17.99
C GLU A 285 4.23 -12.97 17.44
N PHE A 286 4.47 -13.39 16.20
CA PHE A 286 5.75 -13.16 15.54
C PHE A 286 6.04 -11.65 15.37
N PHE A 287 5.09 -10.87 14.84
CA PHE A 287 5.29 -9.44 14.56
C PHE A 287 5.58 -8.61 15.82
N ASN A 288 4.90 -8.90 16.93
CA ASN A 288 5.13 -8.21 18.20
C ASN A 288 6.51 -8.54 18.78
N ALA A 289 7.04 -9.75 18.53
CA ALA A 289 8.37 -10.16 18.97
C ALA A 289 9.53 -9.59 18.14
N HIS A 290 9.26 -9.00 16.96
CA HIS A 290 10.29 -8.53 16.02
C HIS A 290 10.05 -7.08 15.55
N GLU A 291 10.95 -6.18 15.89
CA GLU A 291 10.79 -4.73 15.65
C GLU A 291 11.17 -4.27 14.23
N SER A 292 11.82 -5.12 13.42
CA SER A 292 12.33 -4.73 12.10
C SER A 292 11.23 -4.60 11.03
N LEU A 293 10.03 -5.09 11.30
CA LEU A 293 8.92 -5.12 10.36
C LEU A 293 7.88 -4.05 10.70
N THR A 294 7.30 -3.48 9.65
CA THR A 294 6.09 -2.64 9.71
C THR A 294 5.05 -3.23 8.76
N LEU A 295 3.79 -2.86 8.91
CA LEU A 295 2.72 -3.34 8.04
C LEU A 295 1.64 -2.29 7.80
N ASP A 296 0.86 -2.51 6.75
CA ASP A 296 -0.44 -1.86 6.54
C ASP A 296 -1.54 -2.92 6.43
N VAL A 297 -2.74 -2.63 6.92
CA VAL A 297 -3.76 -3.66 7.11
C VAL A 297 -4.51 -4.02 5.83
N GLY A 298 -4.91 -3.04 5.02
CA GLY A 298 -5.77 -3.29 3.86
C GLY A 298 -7.19 -3.70 4.27
N GLN A 299 -7.84 -2.90 5.12
CA GLN A 299 -9.17 -3.18 5.65
C GLN A 299 -10.20 -3.37 4.53
N VAL A 300 -10.96 -4.46 4.62
CA VAL A 300 -12.14 -4.71 3.79
C VAL A 300 -13.36 -4.02 4.40
N LEU A 301 -14.12 -3.29 3.59
CA LEU A 301 -15.44 -2.76 3.95
C LEU A 301 -16.49 -3.22 2.96
N PHE A 302 -17.72 -3.40 3.45
CA PHE A 302 -18.81 -3.91 2.62
C PHE A 302 -19.22 -2.92 1.54
N GLY A 303 -19.43 -3.42 0.33
CA GLY A 303 -19.76 -2.61 -0.83
C GLY A 303 -19.18 -3.15 -2.12
N GLU A 304 -19.52 -2.50 -3.22
CA GLU A 304 -18.95 -2.77 -4.53
C GLU A 304 -17.78 -1.82 -4.79
N THR A 305 -16.68 -2.37 -5.29
CA THR A 305 -15.45 -1.63 -5.59
C THR A 305 -14.71 -2.28 -6.77
N VAL A 306 -13.49 -1.84 -7.03
CA VAL A 306 -12.60 -2.41 -8.03
C VAL A 306 -11.33 -2.91 -7.35
N ALA A 307 -10.98 -4.16 -7.61
CA ALA A 307 -9.69 -4.72 -7.27
C ALA A 307 -8.69 -4.45 -8.41
N MET A 308 -7.47 -4.05 -8.05
CA MET A 308 -6.34 -3.84 -8.93
C MET A 308 -5.02 -4.19 -8.22
N THR A 309 -4.23 -5.07 -8.82
CA THR A 309 -3.03 -5.62 -8.20
C THR A 309 -1.92 -5.86 -9.21
N GLY A 310 -0.66 -5.76 -8.78
CA GLY A 310 0.50 -6.20 -9.56
C GLY A 310 0.61 -7.72 -9.70
N ASP A 311 -0.18 -8.48 -8.92
CA ASP A 311 -0.28 -9.94 -9.01
C ASP A 311 -1.37 -10.37 -10.02
N SER A 312 -0.96 -10.61 -11.26
CA SER A 312 -1.86 -11.08 -12.33
C SER A 312 -2.51 -12.43 -12.02
N ALA A 313 -1.83 -13.32 -11.27
CA ALA A 313 -2.35 -14.64 -10.93
C ALA A 313 -3.48 -14.54 -9.91
N ALA A 314 -3.31 -13.72 -8.88
CA ALA A 314 -4.35 -13.44 -7.90
C ALA A 314 -5.59 -12.81 -8.57
N ALA A 315 -5.38 -11.88 -9.50
CA ALA A 315 -6.48 -11.26 -10.26
C ALA A 315 -7.23 -12.26 -11.13
N GLU A 316 -6.53 -13.16 -11.84
CA GLU A 316 -7.15 -14.22 -12.64
C GLU A 316 -7.99 -15.15 -11.76
N HIS A 317 -7.41 -15.63 -10.66
CA HIS A 317 -8.08 -16.53 -9.73
C HIS A 317 -9.38 -15.91 -9.20
N LEU A 318 -9.31 -14.65 -8.77
CA LEU A 318 -10.47 -13.93 -8.25
C LEU A 318 -11.52 -13.68 -9.34
N ALA A 319 -11.11 -13.36 -10.57
CA ALA A 319 -12.03 -13.18 -11.70
C ALA A 319 -12.80 -14.45 -12.02
N HIS A 320 -12.12 -15.59 -12.08
CA HIS A 320 -12.73 -16.89 -12.33
C HIS A 320 -13.67 -17.31 -11.19
N THR A 321 -13.27 -17.07 -9.93
CA THR A 321 -14.07 -17.40 -8.75
C THR A 321 -15.36 -16.58 -8.68
N THR A 322 -15.28 -15.30 -9.04
CA THR A 322 -16.44 -14.38 -8.95
C THR A 322 -17.25 -14.28 -10.24
N GLY A 323 -16.74 -14.82 -11.36
CA GLY A 323 -17.41 -14.80 -12.65
C GLY A 323 -17.53 -13.41 -13.27
N VAL A 324 -16.64 -12.48 -12.91
CA VAL A 324 -16.66 -11.08 -13.38
C VAL A 324 -15.70 -10.87 -14.55
N PRO A 325 -15.93 -9.85 -15.41
CA PRO A 325 -14.94 -9.47 -16.40
C PRO A 325 -13.67 -8.95 -15.71
N TRP A 326 -12.52 -9.24 -16.29
CA TRP A 326 -11.23 -8.77 -15.81
C TRP A 326 -10.36 -8.31 -16.98
N VAL A 327 -9.39 -7.45 -16.68
CA VAL A 327 -8.35 -7.03 -17.60
C VAL A 327 -7.01 -7.38 -16.97
N SER A 328 -6.17 -8.08 -17.71
CA SER A 328 -4.76 -8.27 -17.37
C SER A 328 -3.89 -7.68 -18.48
N HIS A 329 -2.77 -7.10 -18.10
CA HIS A 329 -1.75 -6.71 -19.05
C HIS A 329 -0.36 -7.05 -18.52
N ASP A 330 0.48 -7.55 -19.44
CA ASP A 330 1.88 -7.84 -19.19
C ASP A 330 2.75 -6.83 -19.92
N LEU A 331 3.73 -6.28 -19.20
CA LEU A 331 4.71 -5.36 -19.77
C LEU A 331 5.99 -6.13 -20.07
N HIS A 332 6.58 -5.91 -21.24
CA HIS A 332 7.78 -6.59 -21.67
C HIS A 332 8.94 -6.29 -20.70
N LEU A 333 9.59 -7.34 -20.19
CA LEU A 333 10.71 -7.30 -19.22
C LEU A 333 10.36 -6.82 -17.80
N SER A 334 9.11 -6.49 -17.51
CA SER A 334 8.67 -6.06 -16.17
C SER A 334 7.46 -6.87 -15.68
N GLY A 335 6.91 -6.49 -14.53
CA GLY A 335 5.66 -7.04 -14.00
C GLY A 335 4.43 -6.69 -14.84
N GLY A 336 3.32 -7.34 -14.53
CA GLY A 336 2.00 -7.07 -15.08
C GLY A 336 1.06 -6.48 -14.03
N CYS A 337 -0.22 -6.33 -14.38
CA CYS A 337 -1.25 -6.10 -13.39
C CYS A 337 -2.59 -6.67 -13.84
N GLY A 338 -3.44 -7.01 -12.88
CA GLY A 338 -4.83 -7.41 -13.11
C GLY A 338 -5.81 -6.45 -12.46
N VAL A 339 -6.94 -6.22 -13.12
CA VAL A 339 -8.00 -5.30 -12.68
C VAL A 339 -9.37 -5.93 -12.91
N LEU A 340 -10.25 -5.89 -11.91
CA LEU A 340 -11.59 -6.48 -11.93
C LEU A 340 -12.54 -5.80 -10.92
N PRO A 341 -13.86 -5.77 -11.16
CA PRO A 341 -14.82 -5.37 -10.13
C PRO A 341 -14.94 -6.45 -9.04
N ILE A 342 -15.23 -6.04 -7.81
CA ILE A 342 -15.49 -6.93 -6.68
C ILE A 342 -16.62 -6.38 -5.81
N ALA A 343 -17.36 -7.27 -5.13
CA ALA A 343 -18.42 -6.90 -4.20
C ALA A 343 -18.30 -7.64 -2.87
N TYR A 344 -17.96 -6.91 -1.80
CA TYR A 344 -17.96 -7.41 -0.43
C TYR A 344 -19.36 -7.31 0.17
N ARG A 345 -20.05 -8.44 0.25
CA ARG A 345 -21.43 -8.59 0.74
C ARG A 345 -21.50 -8.81 2.26
N GLU A 346 -22.30 -8.01 2.97
CA GLU A 346 -22.56 -8.14 4.42
C GLU A 346 -23.06 -9.53 4.84
N LYS A 347 -23.87 -10.18 3.99
CA LYS A 347 -24.45 -11.51 4.27
C LYS A 347 -23.54 -12.67 3.88
N SER A 348 -22.32 -12.42 3.43
CA SER A 348 -21.34 -13.45 3.10
C SER A 348 -20.48 -13.75 4.32
N LEU A 349 -20.43 -15.02 4.73
CA LEU A 349 -19.56 -15.46 5.82
C LEU A 349 -18.09 -15.15 5.54
N ILE A 350 -17.62 -15.39 4.31
CA ILE A 350 -16.25 -15.11 3.90
C ILE A 350 -15.93 -13.62 4.01
N HIS A 351 -16.82 -12.74 3.55
CA HIS A 351 -16.56 -11.28 3.63
C HIS A 351 -16.66 -10.76 5.06
N ALA A 352 -17.52 -11.35 5.90
CA ALA A 352 -17.57 -11.04 7.33
C ALA A 352 -16.25 -11.41 8.03
N TRP A 353 -15.68 -12.56 7.69
CA TRP A 353 -14.33 -12.94 8.14
C TRP A 353 -13.28 -11.95 7.63
N GLN A 354 -13.30 -11.59 6.35
CA GLN A 354 -12.35 -10.63 5.80
C GLN A 354 -12.37 -9.28 6.54
N TRP A 355 -13.57 -8.76 6.80
CA TRP A 355 -13.77 -7.55 7.60
C TRP A 355 -13.21 -7.69 9.03
N ALA A 356 -13.52 -8.81 9.70
CA ALA A 356 -13.11 -9.06 11.08
C ALA A 356 -11.58 -9.25 11.22
N ILE A 357 -10.93 -9.91 10.26
CA ILE A 357 -9.49 -10.15 10.23
C ILE A 357 -8.69 -8.83 10.21
N GLY A 358 -9.17 -7.83 9.46
CA GLY A 358 -8.52 -6.51 9.46
C GLY A 358 -8.62 -5.81 10.82
N LEU A 359 -9.78 -5.89 11.48
CA LEU A 359 -9.94 -5.36 12.85
C LEU A 359 -9.08 -6.12 13.87
N GLU A 360 -8.94 -7.43 13.71
CA GLU A 360 -8.08 -8.23 14.59
C GLU A 360 -6.64 -7.75 14.55
N TRP A 361 -6.09 -7.42 13.38
CA TRP A 361 -4.77 -6.80 13.25
C TRP A 361 -4.66 -5.48 14.05
N PHE A 362 -5.60 -4.55 13.84
CA PHE A 362 -5.58 -3.26 14.54
C PHE A 362 -5.69 -3.39 16.06
N LEU A 363 -6.42 -4.39 16.55
CA LEU A 363 -6.71 -4.56 17.98
C LEU A 363 -5.68 -5.41 18.73
N THR A 364 -4.82 -6.16 18.03
CA THR A 364 -3.89 -7.12 18.64
C THR A 364 -2.42 -6.76 18.49
N VAL A 365 -2.06 -5.88 17.54
CA VAL A 365 -0.70 -5.35 17.47
C VAL A 365 -0.44 -4.40 18.64
N THR A 366 0.69 -4.59 19.31
CA THR A 366 1.05 -3.84 20.53
C THR A 366 1.58 -2.44 20.25
N ASP A 367 2.25 -2.24 19.11
CA ASP A 367 2.87 -0.98 18.72
C ASP A 367 2.18 -0.39 17.49
N PRO A 368 1.30 0.62 17.65
CA PRO A 368 0.58 1.22 16.54
C PRO A 368 1.48 2.01 15.58
N TRP A 369 2.71 2.39 15.96
CA TRP A 369 3.64 3.07 15.04
C TRP A 369 4.16 2.17 13.93
N ARG A 370 4.05 0.85 14.10
CA ARG A 370 4.43 -0.14 13.09
C ARG A 370 3.25 -0.60 12.23
N VAL A 371 2.07 -0.02 12.40
CA VAL A 371 0.82 -0.37 11.69
C VAL A 371 0.21 0.85 11.04
N ALA A 372 0.04 0.82 9.72
CA ALA A 372 -0.69 1.84 8.98
C ALA A 372 -2.15 1.42 8.74
N LEU A 373 -3.07 2.37 8.93
CA LEU A 373 -4.47 2.22 8.54
C LEU A 373 -4.60 2.45 7.04
N THR A 374 -4.95 1.39 6.32
CA THR A 374 -5.13 1.41 4.86
C THR A 374 -6.34 0.57 4.50
N THR A 375 -6.93 0.85 3.33
CA THR A 375 -7.95 0.00 2.70
C THR A 375 -7.42 -0.66 1.43
N ASP A 376 -6.11 -0.57 1.18
CA ASP A 376 -5.47 -0.92 -0.08
C ASP A 376 -6.24 -0.32 -1.27
N HIS A 377 -6.61 0.97 -1.16
CA HIS A 377 -7.65 1.56 -2.00
C HIS A 377 -7.38 1.33 -3.49
N PRO A 378 -8.33 0.80 -4.28
CA PRO A 378 -9.72 0.46 -3.91
C PRO A 378 -10.00 -1.01 -3.56
N ASN A 379 -8.97 -1.85 -3.42
CA ASN A 379 -9.06 -3.32 -3.27
C ASN A 379 -9.92 -3.76 -2.09
N GLY A 380 -9.62 -3.27 -0.88
CA GLY A 380 -10.40 -3.57 0.32
C GLY A 380 -11.61 -2.66 0.47
N ALA A 381 -11.43 -1.37 0.21
CA ALA A 381 -12.50 -0.38 0.15
C ALA A 381 -12.04 0.93 -0.50
N HIS A 382 -13.00 1.81 -0.80
CA HIS A 382 -12.70 3.20 -1.12
C HIS A 382 -12.02 3.89 0.08
N PHE A 383 -11.03 4.76 -0.13
CA PHE A 383 -10.29 5.43 0.97
C PHE A 383 -11.15 6.38 1.84
N THR A 384 -12.39 6.65 1.44
CA THR A 384 -13.35 7.49 2.20
C THR A 384 -14.37 6.66 2.99
N ALA A 385 -14.25 5.34 2.97
CA ALA A 385 -15.25 4.42 3.50
C ALA A 385 -15.16 4.25 5.01
#